data_AF-A0A1D6GJN0-F1
#
_entry.id   AF-A0A1D6GJN0-F1
#
_cell.length_a   1.000
_cell.length_b   1.000
_cell.length_c   1.000
_cell.angle_alpha   90.00
_cell.angle_beta   90.00
_cell.angle_gamma   90.00
#
_symmetry.space_group_name_H-M   'P 1'
#
loop_
_entity.id
_entity.type
_entity.pdbx_description
1 polymer ?
#
loop_
_entity_poly.entity_id
_entity_poly.type
_entity_poly.pdbx_seq_one_letter_code
_entity_poly.pdbx_strand_id
1 'polypeptide(L)'
;MYIFKVLVVRWCRTRIIHSFTRNLEHAQEGLVRRMIRDENGTHFDCPSPAYDQKEFVPLEVKSGALVVIHGDLIHQSFENLSPASRYAFSLHVIDTEGCEWSKDNWIQRKTAPEPLYVS
;
A
#
# COMPACT_ATOMS: atom_id res chain seq x y z
N MET A 1 13.42 3.35 -5.98
CA MET A 1 12.66 2.08 -5.93
C MET A 1 11.20 2.44 -5.76
N TYR A 2 10.47 2.58 -6.87
CA TYR A 2 9.07 3.00 -6.82
C TYR A 2 8.19 1.76 -6.98
N ILE A 3 7.72 1.23 -5.87
CA ILE A 3 6.66 0.21 -5.89
C ILE A 3 5.38 0.96 -6.26
N PHE A 4 4.64 0.60 -7.30
CA PHE A 4 3.32 1.20 -7.56
C PHE A 4 2.24 0.26 -7.03
N LYS A 5 1.62 0.61 -5.91
CA LYS A 5 0.46 -0.14 -5.39
C LYS A 5 -0.79 0.32 -6.14
N VAL A 6 -1.34 -0.55 -7.00
CA VAL A 6 -2.58 -0.27 -7.73
C VAL A 6 -3.75 -0.93 -7.00
N LEU A 7 -4.39 -0.21 -6.09
CA LEU A 7 -5.55 -0.71 -5.37
C LEU A 7 -6.82 -0.56 -6.26
N VAL A 8 -7.31 -1.67 -6.81
CA VAL A 8 -8.52 -1.70 -7.67
C VAL A 8 -9.77 -2.04 -6.84
N VAL A 9 -10.38 -1.09 -6.14
CA VAL A 9 -11.54 -1.36 -5.25
C VAL A 9 -12.88 -1.29 -6.00
N ARG A 10 -13.68 -2.37 -6.02
CA ARG A 10 -15.09 -2.33 -6.46
C ARG A 10 -16.04 -2.27 -5.27
N TRP A 11 -16.77 -1.16 -5.11
CA TRP A 11 -17.60 -0.86 -3.93
C TRP A 11 -19.12 -0.92 -4.14
N CYS A 12 -19.93 -1.07 -3.09
CA CYS A 12 -21.36 -0.75 -3.11
C CYS A 12 -21.66 0.09 -1.86
N ARG A 13 -22.47 1.15 -2.03
CA ARG A 13 -22.64 2.32 -1.14
C ARG A 13 -22.57 2.04 0.39
N THR A 14 -21.68 2.74 1.10
CA THR A 14 -21.90 3.63 2.29
C THR A 14 -20.58 4.14 2.91
N ARG A 15 -20.28 5.45 2.82
CA ARG A 15 -19.22 6.21 3.55
C ARG A 15 -18.09 5.43 4.26
N ILE A 16 -16.84 5.57 3.82
CA ILE A 16 -15.69 5.41 4.72
C ILE A 16 -14.58 6.48 4.55
N ILE A 17 -14.23 6.96 5.74
CA ILE A 17 -13.21 7.84 6.35
C ILE A 17 -11.73 7.36 6.16
N HIS A 18 -10.88 8.29 5.69
CA HIS A 18 -9.43 8.56 6.01
C HIS A 18 -8.37 7.56 5.42
N SER A 19 -7.23 7.91 4.77
CA SER A 19 -6.34 9.09 4.91
C SER A 19 -5.16 9.24 3.89
N PHE A 20 -4.69 10.47 3.58
CA PHE A 20 -3.41 10.87 2.93
C PHE A 20 -2.56 11.77 3.84
N THR A 21 -1.23 11.70 3.85
CA THR A 21 -0.43 12.72 4.57
C THR A 21 -0.45 14.07 3.83
N ARG A 22 -0.69 15.17 4.56
CA ARG A 22 -0.86 16.54 4.04
C ARG A 22 0.45 17.20 3.60
N ASN A 23 1.58 16.73 4.13
CA ASN A 23 2.88 17.36 3.94
C ASN A 23 3.84 16.41 3.23
N LEU A 24 4.20 16.77 2.00
CA LEU A 24 5.28 16.13 1.24
C LEU A 24 6.67 16.34 1.89
N GLU A 25 6.80 17.24 2.87
CA GLU A 25 8.06 17.48 3.60
C GLU A 25 8.43 16.33 4.56
N HIS A 26 7.46 15.71 5.25
CA HIS A 26 7.70 14.46 6.00
C HIS A 26 7.73 13.21 5.10
N ALA A 27 7.31 13.34 3.83
CA ALA A 27 7.40 12.26 2.85
C ALA A 27 8.85 12.03 2.35
N GLN A 28 9.82 12.87 2.72
CA GLN A 28 11.22 12.73 2.33
C GLN A 28 11.90 11.48 2.90
N GLU A 29 11.45 10.93 4.03
CA GLU A 29 12.03 9.73 4.63
C GLU A 29 11.36 8.42 4.16
N GLY A 30 10.27 8.51 3.39
CA GLY A 30 9.59 7.36 2.79
C GLY A 30 9.08 6.33 3.81
N LEU A 31 8.99 5.07 3.38
CA LEU A 31 8.65 3.95 4.25
C LEU A 31 9.82 3.61 5.18
N VAL A 32 9.73 4.07 6.43
CA VAL A 32 10.75 3.84 7.48
C VAL A 32 10.62 2.47 8.19
N ARG A 33 9.70 1.62 7.72
CA ARG A 33 9.41 0.31 8.30
C ARG A 33 9.11 -0.70 7.21
N ARG A 34 9.76 -1.86 7.27
CA ARG A 34 9.58 -2.95 6.30
C ARG A 34 9.07 -4.21 7.01
N MET A 35 8.23 -4.95 6.30
CA MET A 35 7.90 -6.32 6.67
C MET A 35 8.87 -7.24 5.95
N ILE A 36 9.73 -7.90 6.72
CA ILE A 36 10.83 -8.70 6.21
C ILE A 36 10.64 -10.18 6.54
N ARG A 37 11.31 -11.04 5.78
CA ARG A 37 11.41 -12.48 6.06
C ARG A 37 12.88 -12.89 6.14
N ASP A 38 13.22 -13.58 7.21
CA ASP A 38 14.55 -14.14 7.48
C ASP A 38 14.44 -15.55 8.10
N GLU A 39 15.51 -16.01 8.75
CA GLU A 39 15.55 -17.28 9.50
C GLU A 39 14.56 -17.35 10.68
N ASN A 40 14.15 -16.21 11.23
CA ASN A 40 13.20 -16.10 12.34
C ASN A 40 11.75 -16.03 11.87
N GLY A 41 11.50 -16.12 10.55
CA GLY A 41 10.18 -16.05 9.96
C GLY A 41 9.86 -14.65 9.45
N THR A 42 8.60 -14.23 9.53
CA THR A 42 8.14 -12.95 8.97
C THR A 42 7.81 -11.97 10.08
N HIS A 43 8.46 -10.80 10.07
CA HIS A 43 8.33 -9.79 11.12
C HIS A 43 8.58 -8.38 10.56
N PHE A 44 8.43 -7.36 11.39
CA PHE A 44 8.80 -5.99 11.04
C PHE A 44 10.19 -5.67 11.56
N ASP A 45 11.01 -5.05 10.72
CA ASP A 45 12.39 -4.65 11.05
C ASP A 45 12.47 -3.65 12.22
N CYS A 46 11.46 -2.81 12.38
CA CYS A 46 11.34 -1.87 13.49
C CYS A 46 9.89 -1.72 14.01
N PRO A 47 9.70 -1.15 15.21
CA PRO A 47 8.39 -0.76 15.72
C PRO A 47 7.66 0.22 14.80
N SER A 48 6.34 0.30 14.91
CA SER A 48 5.58 1.30 14.14
C SER A 48 5.97 2.71 14.55
N PRO A 49 6.29 3.62 13.60
CA PRO A 49 6.41 5.03 13.89
C PRO A 49 5.10 5.60 14.43
N ALA A 50 5.22 6.66 15.23
CA ALA A 50 4.08 7.48 15.60
C ALA A 50 3.76 8.46 14.48
N TYR A 51 2.50 8.52 14.05
CA TYR A 51 2.03 9.47 13.05
C TYR A 51 0.98 10.38 13.67
N ASP A 52 1.06 11.69 13.41
CA ASP A 52 0.00 12.62 13.80
C ASP A 52 -1.25 12.38 12.93
N GLN A 53 -2.35 12.03 13.57
CA GLN A 53 -3.63 11.79 12.89
C GLN A 53 -4.16 13.02 12.14
N LYS A 54 -3.72 14.23 12.50
CA LYS A 54 -4.10 15.47 11.80
C LYS A 54 -3.45 15.63 10.43
N GLU A 55 -2.33 14.94 10.19
CA GLU A 55 -1.66 14.97 8.89
C GLU A 55 -2.43 14.16 7.85
N PHE A 56 -3.35 13.30 8.28
CA PHE A 56 -4.09 12.37 7.44
C PHE A 56 -5.39 12.98 6.86
N VAL A 57 -5.59 12.90 5.54
CA VAL A 57 -6.71 13.49 4.79
C VAL A 57 -7.61 12.43 4.16
N PRO A 58 -8.93 12.43 4.38
CA PRO A 58 -9.81 11.41 3.84
C PRO A 58 -9.96 11.40 2.32
N LEU A 59 -9.95 10.18 1.77
CA LEU A 59 -10.26 9.90 0.38
C LEU A 59 -11.56 9.10 0.27
N GLU A 60 -12.65 9.81 -0.02
CA GLU A 60 -13.93 9.17 -0.35
C GLU A 60 -14.06 8.99 -1.86
N VAL A 61 -14.38 7.77 -2.29
CA VAL A 61 -14.58 7.44 -3.71
C VAL A 61 -15.86 6.66 -3.93
N LYS A 62 -16.42 6.78 -5.14
CA LYS A 62 -17.57 5.97 -5.57
C LYS A 62 -17.12 4.58 -6.01
N SER A 63 -18.07 3.64 -6.05
CA SER A 63 -17.86 2.34 -6.69
C SER A 63 -17.28 2.47 -8.09
N GLY A 64 -16.29 1.65 -8.43
CA GLY A 64 -15.66 1.63 -9.75
C GLY A 64 -14.55 2.67 -9.92
N ALA A 65 -14.27 3.49 -8.89
CA ALA A 65 -13.10 4.36 -8.89
C ALA A 65 -11.80 3.56 -8.80
N LEU A 66 -10.77 4.06 -9.47
CA LEU A 66 -9.40 3.58 -9.34
C LEU A 66 -8.61 4.54 -8.46
N VAL A 67 -7.93 3.99 -7.43
CA VAL A 67 -7.01 4.76 -6.59
C VAL A 67 -5.61 4.21 -6.80
N VAL A 68 -4.72 5.06 -7.30
CA VAL A 68 -3.30 4.72 -7.49
C VAL A 68 -2.52 5.20 -6.27
N ILE A 69 -1.81 4.28 -5.62
CA ILE A 69 -1.06 4.53 -4.39
C ILE A 69 0.43 4.35 -4.70
N HIS A 70 1.21 5.40 -4.46
CA HIS A 70 2.66 5.32 -4.54
C HIS A 70 3.20 4.39 -3.43
N GLY A 71 4.29 3.67 -3.70
CA GLY A 71 4.83 2.62 -2.82
C GLY A 71 5.22 3.12 -1.45
N ASP A 72 5.75 4.33 -1.40
CA ASP A 72 6.19 5.02 -0.18
C ASP A 72 5.08 5.85 0.48
N LEU A 73 3.85 5.86 -0.08
CA LEU A 73 2.75 6.61 0.52
C LEU A 73 2.26 5.91 1.79
N ILE A 74 2.35 6.61 2.92
CA ILE A 74 1.74 6.18 4.17
C ILE A 74 0.22 6.27 4.05
N HIS A 75 -0.45 5.13 4.18
CA HIS A 75 -1.90 5.01 4.10
C HIS A 75 -2.41 4.02 5.14
N GLN A 76 -3.63 4.25 5.60
CA GLN A 76 -4.32 3.39 6.56
C GLN A 76 -5.81 3.37 6.26
N SER A 77 -6.51 2.37 6.80
CA SER A 77 -7.97 2.32 6.77
C SER A 77 -8.49 1.94 8.14
N PHE A 78 -9.51 2.64 8.62
CA PHE A 78 -10.15 2.31 9.88
C PHE A 78 -11.13 1.14 9.74
N GLU A 79 -11.51 0.59 10.90
CA GLU A 79 -12.57 -0.40 11.02
C GLU A 79 -13.87 0.11 10.38
N ASN A 80 -14.59 -0.79 9.72
CA ASN A 80 -15.88 -0.48 9.14
C ASN A 80 -16.98 -0.68 10.20
N LEU A 81 -17.51 0.42 10.74
CA LEU A 81 -18.59 0.41 11.72
C LEU A 81 -20.00 0.40 11.08
N SER A 82 -20.09 0.34 9.75
CA SER A 82 -21.37 0.32 9.03
C SER A 82 -21.89 -1.11 8.83
N PRO A 83 -23.20 -1.30 8.65
CA PRO A 83 -23.77 -2.62 8.37
C PRO A 83 -23.49 -3.12 6.94
N ALA A 84 -22.88 -2.31 6.07
CA ALA A 84 -22.61 -2.69 4.68
C ALA A 84 -21.12 -3.02 4.49
N SER A 85 -20.84 -3.99 3.61
CA SER A 85 -19.47 -4.48 3.37
C SER A 85 -18.60 -3.51 2.58
N ARG A 86 -17.29 -3.44 2.92
CA ARG A 86 -16.27 -2.68 2.18
C ARG A 86 -15.44 -3.53 1.21
N TYR A 87 -16.00 -3.99 0.09
CA TYR A 87 -15.24 -4.80 -0.87
C TYR A 87 -14.16 -4.03 -1.61
N ALA A 88 -12.92 -4.50 -1.54
CA ALA A 88 -11.80 -3.94 -2.27
C ALA A 88 -11.06 -5.05 -3.00
N PHE A 89 -10.60 -4.78 -4.21
CA PHE A 89 -9.63 -5.62 -4.90
C PHE A 89 -8.33 -4.82 -5.00
N SER A 90 -7.18 -5.50 -4.96
CA SER A 90 -5.88 -4.86 -4.83
C SER A 90 -4.85 -5.57 -5.67
N LEU A 91 -4.14 -4.82 -6.51
CA LEU A 91 -3.01 -5.29 -7.29
C LEU A 91 -1.76 -4.51 -6.88
N HIS A 92 -0.64 -5.21 -6.71
CA HIS A 92 0.64 -4.57 -6.48
C HIS A 92 1.46 -4.72 -7.75
N VAL A 93 1.82 -3.61 -8.37
CA VAL A 93 2.60 -3.59 -9.62
C VAL A 93 4.00 -3.10 -9.30
N ILE A 94 4.99 -3.79 -9.84
CA ILE A 94 6.40 -3.46 -9.63
C ILE A 94 7.00 -3.24 -11.00
N ASP A 95 7.90 -2.26 -11.08
CA ASP A 95 8.80 -2.18 -12.23
C ASP A 95 9.85 -3.30 -12.10
N THR A 96 10.09 -3.99 -13.21
CA THR A 96 11.06 -5.08 -13.31
C THR A 96 12.28 -4.70 -14.14
N GLU A 97 12.23 -3.58 -14.88
CA GLU A 97 13.35 -3.15 -15.70
C GLU A 97 14.42 -2.48 -14.82
N GLY A 98 15.62 -3.05 -14.79
CA GLY A 98 16.73 -2.54 -13.98
C GLY A 98 16.50 -2.58 -12.46
N CYS A 99 15.44 -3.26 -12.00
CA CYS A 99 15.04 -3.31 -10.59
C CYS A 99 15.15 -4.74 -10.05
N GLU A 100 15.79 -4.92 -8.90
CA GLU A 100 15.92 -6.23 -8.24
C GLU A 100 14.91 -6.39 -7.10
N TRP A 101 14.28 -7.56 -7.03
CA TRP A 101 13.41 -7.92 -5.91
C TRP A 101 14.24 -8.25 -4.67
N SER A 102 14.07 -7.49 -3.59
CA SER A 102 14.80 -7.70 -2.33
C SER A 102 14.58 -9.11 -1.77
N LYS A 103 15.67 -9.80 -1.45
CA LYS A 103 15.67 -11.15 -0.86
C LYS A 103 15.00 -11.21 0.51
N ASP A 104 15.02 -10.08 1.23
CA ASP A 104 14.45 -10.01 2.57
C ASP A 104 12.97 -9.59 2.57
N ASN A 105 12.35 -9.35 1.40
CA ASN A 105 10.92 -9.03 1.36
C ASN A 105 10.11 -10.20 1.94
N TRP A 106 9.11 -9.90 2.75
CA TRP A 106 8.31 -10.97 3.37
C TRP A 106 7.63 -11.90 2.35
N ILE A 107 7.25 -11.36 1.19
CA ILE A 107 6.72 -12.11 0.06
C ILE A 107 7.87 -12.46 -0.89
N GLN A 108 8.11 -13.76 -1.02
CA GLN A 108 9.07 -14.34 -1.94
C GLN A 108 8.32 -15.07 -3.05
N ARG A 109 8.77 -14.90 -4.28
CA ARG A 109 8.23 -15.60 -5.44
C ARG A 109 9.12 -16.80 -5.75
N LYS A 110 8.52 -17.95 -6.05
CA LYS A 110 9.27 -19.15 -6.48
C LYS A 110 9.90 -18.97 -7.86
N THR A 111 9.26 -18.15 -8.69
CA THR A 111 9.64 -17.87 -10.06
C THR A 111 9.76 -16.37 -10.27
N ALA A 112 10.57 -15.96 -11.25
CA ALA A 112 10.66 -14.57 -11.67
C ALA A 112 9.29 -14.06 -12.16
N PRO A 113 8.96 -12.77 -11.95
CA PRO A 113 7.76 -12.16 -12.53
C PRO A 113 7.79 -12.25 -14.06
N GLU A 114 6.68 -12.68 -14.65
CA GLU A 114 6.42 -12.48 -16.07
C GLU A 114 5.85 -11.08 -16.30
N PRO A 115 6.32 -10.32 -17.30
CA PRO A 115 5.75 -9.01 -17.62
C PRO A 115 4.27 -9.11 -17.98
N LEU A 116 3.45 -8.20 -17.43
CA LEU A 116 2.02 -8.13 -17.75
C LEU A 116 1.75 -7.61 -19.18
N TYR A 117 2.73 -6.94 -19.78
CA TYR A 117 2.69 -6.47 -21.16
C TYR A 117 4.10 -6.50 -21.75
N VAL A 118 4.17 -6.66 -23.07
CA VAL A 118 5.39 -6.54 -23.86
C VAL A 118 5.10 -5.45 -24.90
N SER A 119 5.94 -4.42 -24.95
CA SER A 119 5.82 -3.29 -25.88
C SER A 119 6.20 -3.67 -27.30
#